data_AF-A0A8J7F2H9-F1
#
_entry.id   AF-A0A8J7F2H9-F1
#
_cell.length_a   1.000
_cell.length_b   1.000
_cell.length_c   1.000
_cell.angle_alpha   90.00
_cell.angle_beta   90.00
_cell.angle_gamma   90.00
#
_symmetry.space_group_name_H-M   'P 1'
#
loop_
_entity.id
_entity.type
_entity.pdbx_description
1 polymer ?
#
loop_
_entity_poly.entity_id
_entity_poly.type
_entity_poly.pdbx_seq_one_letter_code
_entity_poly.pdbx_strand_id
1 'polypeptide(L)'
;MDERRLREYVALIKELLNCPDGEEFVILKANTQLVDEDLIMVMEQIAIKAEAQGATGTTEFLRNLAQELKVMLTQATKTFNSEDDERPSAYLKLIETLMSCPSGSEAEILRKNQDLVDTQFVLTLAQVAGIMAEIGEQKASQFLQGIATPLAEGMKGSLPALKPAQNYLDFLGEVLRTTSNSNGNAKVVYPLLAANLDKLNTHFAQVMENWVKETIEKVQPSIAHNVVVDIVNFSVLIQQFSLGNKSENLEIAITGYQVALAYFNRDKYPEEWAGTQNNLGNALVERINGDSADNLDEGIKCYERALEVYQRDLFPEDWAMTQNNLGTAYKGREKGDQAENLEIAIQYYFAALDVYQRSVFPYQWAAIQYNLGNVYCDRVAGDKAENMEIAILSYNAALEVYQPNLVPQQWAMTQYNLGNTYKQRIRGDKNENLRKADECYLAAMNVYKRYRDPEE
;
A
#
# COMPACT_ATOMS: atom_id res chain seq x y z
N MET A 1 -39.33 16.84 -4.71
CA MET A 1 -38.40 16.87 -3.57
C MET A 1 -39.13 17.40 -2.33
N ASP A 2 -39.03 16.70 -1.20
CA ASP A 2 -39.58 17.10 0.10
C ASP A 2 -38.84 18.34 0.66
N GLU A 3 -39.54 19.29 1.29
CA GLU A 3 -38.97 20.50 1.86
C GLU A 3 -37.90 20.20 2.93
N ARG A 4 -38.07 19.11 3.67
CA ARG A 4 -37.06 18.68 4.65
C ARG A 4 -35.77 18.25 3.96
N ARG A 5 -35.88 17.45 2.89
CA ARG A 5 -34.75 16.93 2.13
C ARG A 5 -34.00 18.03 1.36
N LEU A 6 -34.74 19.00 0.80
CA LEU A 6 -34.14 20.20 0.22
C LEU A 6 -33.33 21.01 1.25
N ARG A 7 -33.82 21.15 2.49
CA ARG A 7 -33.06 21.83 3.56
C ARG A 7 -31.77 21.10 3.91
N GLU A 8 -31.79 19.76 3.93
CA GLU A 8 -30.63 18.92 4.18
C GLU A 8 -29.59 19.04 3.05
N TYR A 9 -30.02 19.04 1.78
CA TYR A 9 -29.10 19.29 0.64
C TYR A 9 -28.49 20.68 0.67
N VAL A 10 -29.27 21.71 0.95
CA VAL A 10 -28.76 23.09 1.03
C VAL A 10 -27.78 23.24 2.19
N ALA A 11 -27.99 22.54 3.31
CA ALA A 11 -27.04 22.51 4.43
C ALA A 11 -25.73 21.84 4.02
N LEU A 12 -25.80 20.67 3.38
CA LEU A 12 -24.63 19.94 2.88
C LEU A 12 -23.84 20.76 1.85
N ILE A 13 -24.51 21.42 0.91
CA ILE A 13 -23.85 22.27 -0.09
C ILE A 13 -23.14 23.45 0.55
N LYS A 14 -23.70 24.04 1.62
CA LYS A 14 -23.03 25.09 2.38
C LYS A 14 -21.80 24.57 3.11
N GLU A 15 -21.85 23.36 3.65
CA GLU A 15 -20.71 22.72 4.29
C GLU A 15 -19.58 22.49 3.26
N LEU A 16 -19.92 21.98 2.07
CA LEU A 16 -18.99 21.76 0.96
C LEU A 16 -18.38 23.05 0.40
N LEU A 17 -19.12 24.17 0.42
CA LEU A 17 -18.61 25.45 -0.06
C LEU A 17 -17.68 26.16 0.94
N ASN A 18 -17.68 25.75 2.21
CA ASN A 18 -16.89 26.36 3.27
C ASN A 18 -15.88 25.38 3.88
N CYS A 19 -15.64 24.24 3.25
CA CYS A 19 -14.66 23.26 3.72
C CYS A 19 -13.28 23.49 3.10
N PRO A 20 -12.21 22.98 3.73
CA PRO A 20 -10.87 23.01 3.17
C PRO A 20 -10.80 22.30 1.81
N ASP A 21 -9.96 22.81 0.89
CA ASP A 21 -9.69 22.17 -0.40
C ASP A 21 -9.22 20.72 -0.18
N GLY A 22 -9.98 19.76 -0.72
CA GLY A 22 -9.70 18.32 -0.63
C GLY A 22 -10.46 17.58 0.47
N GLU A 23 -11.25 18.27 1.31
CA GLU A 23 -12.10 17.65 2.33
C GLU A 23 -13.55 17.39 1.87
N GLU A 24 -13.93 17.82 0.67
CA GLU A 24 -15.27 17.68 0.10
C GLU A 24 -15.73 16.22 0.10
N PHE A 25 -14.81 15.31 -0.26
CA PHE A 25 -15.08 13.88 -0.31
C PHE A 25 -15.30 13.26 1.08
N VAL A 26 -14.66 13.80 2.13
CA VAL A 26 -14.86 13.35 3.51
C VAL A 26 -16.26 13.74 3.99
N ILE A 27 -16.68 14.97 3.69
CA ILE A 27 -18.02 15.48 4.02
C ILE A 27 -19.10 14.70 3.24
N LEU A 28 -18.88 14.42 1.96
CA LEU A 28 -19.77 13.59 1.14
C LEU A 28 -19.87 12.16 1.68
N LYS A 29 -18.74 11.57 2.14
CA LYS A 29 -18.71 10.23 2.75
C LYS A 29 -19.40 10.17 4.11
N ALA A 30 -19.39 11.26 4.88
CA ALA A 30 -20.14 11.35 6.13
C ALA A 30 -21.66 11.51 5.90
N ASN A 31 -22.05 11.96 4.71
CA ASN A 31 -23.42 12.26 4.32
C ASN A 31 -23.91 11.39 3.14
N THR A 32 -23.46 10.14 3.02
CA THR A 32 -23.76 9.25 1.89
C THR A 32 -25.25 9.10 1.58
N GLN A 33 -26.11 9.19 2.60
CA GLN A 33 -27.57 9.13 2.46
C GLN A 33 -28.17 10.31 1.68
N LEU A 34 -27.42 11.40 1.54
CA LEU A 34 -27.78 12.59 0.78
C LEU A 34 -27.08 12.65 -0.59
N VAL A 35 -26.17 11.73 -0.89
CA VAL A 35 -25.44 11.72 -2.17
C VAL A 35 -26.24 10.93 -3.21
N ASP A 36 -27.14 11.64 -3.91
CA ASP A 36 -28.01 11.10 -4.95
C ASP A 36 -28.22 12.09 -6.11
N GLU A 37 -28.99 11.70 -7.13
CA GLU A 37 -29.25 12.54 -8.31
C GLU A 37 -29.97 13.86 -7.96
N ASP A 38 -30.78 13.86 -6.91
CA ASP A 38 -31.50 15.06 -6.44
C ASP A 38 -30.53 16.09 -5.84
N LEU A 39 -29.48 15.66 -5.12
CA LEU A 39 -28.42 16.56 -4.65
C LEU A 39 -27.69 17.25 -5.82
N ILE A 40 -27.35 16.49 -6.86
CA ILE A 40 -26.69 17.01 -8.07
C ILE A 40 -27.56 18.09 -8.74
N MET A 41 -28.86 17.82 -8.88
CA MET A 41 -29.81 18.78 -9.42
C MET A 41 -29.86 20.08 -8.58
N VAL A 42 -29.82 19.97 -7.25
CA VAL A 42 -29.80 21.15 -6.36
C VAL A 42 -28.48 21.91 -6.47
N MET A 43 -27.33 21.23 -6.59
CA MET A 43 -26.03 21.85 -6.84
C MET A 43 -26.02 22.65 -8.15
N GLU A 44 -26.56 22.10 -9.24
CA GLU A 44 -26.65 22.80 -10.53
C GLU A 44 -27.55 24.04 -10.45
N GLN A 45 -28.69 23.96 -9.75
CA GLN A 45 -29.58 25.10 -9.57
C GLN A 45 -28.93 26.23 -8.75
N ILE A 46 -28.16 25.88 -7.72
CA ILE A 46 -27.42 26.87 -6.93
C ILE A 46 -26.27 27.48 -7.76
N ALA A 47 -25.57 26.67 -8.57
CA ALA A 47 -24.53 27.13 -9.47
C ALA A 47 -25.05 28.14 -10.52
N ILE A 48 -26.23 27.88 -11.11
CA ILE A 48 -26.90 28.82 -12.04
C ILE A 48 -27.24 30.13 -11.35
N LYS A 49 -27.73 30.08 -10.11
CA LYS A 49 -28.06 31.29 -9.34
C LYS A 49 -26.81 32.07 -8.94
N ALA A 50 -25.73 31.39 -8.58
CA ALA A 50 -24.43 32.00 -8.27
C ALA A 50 -23.82 32.70 -9.50
N GLU A 51 -23.98 32.09 -10.69
CA GLU A 51 -23.52 32.67 -11.97
C GLU A 51 -24.26 33.96 -12.31
N ALA A 52 -25.59 33.98 -12.11
CA ALA A 52 -26.41 35.19 -12.28
C ALA A 52 -26.06 36.32 -11.29
N GLN A 53 -25.35 35.99 -10.19
CA GLN A 53 -24.88 36.93 -9.18
C GLN A 53 -23.38 37.27 -9.32
N GLY A 54 -22.70 36.71 -10.33
CA GLY A 54 -21.28 36.97 -10.60
C GLY A 54 -20.30 36.18 -9.72
N ALA A 55 -20.75 35.17 -8.98
CA ALA A 55 -19.92 34.34 -8.11
C ALA A 55 -19.33 33.15 -8.89
N THR A 56 -18.38 33.44 -9.79
CA THR A 56 -17.81 32.45 -10.73
C THR A 56 -17.11 31.27 -10.05
N GLY A 57 -16.39 31.49 -8.95
CA GLY A 57 -15.73 30.42 -8.20
C GLY A 57 -16.70 29.40 -7.60
N THR A 58 -17.81 29.88 -7.03
CA THR A 58 -18.89 29.01 -6.51
C THR A 58 -19.57 28.23 -7.64
N THR A 59 -19.76 28.86 -8.80
CA THR A 59 -20.35 28.20 -9.98
C THR A 59 -19.45 27.09 -10.52
N GLU A 60 -18.15 27.35 -10.70
CA GLU A 60 -17.20 26.36 -11.20
C GLU A 60 -17.04 25.19 -10.22
N PHE A 61 -16.89 25.48 -8.93
CA PHE A 61 -16.80 24.46 -7.89
C PHE A 61 -18.01 23.52 -7.88
N LEU A 62 -19.23 24.08 -7.81
CA LEU A 62 -20.45 23.26 -7.75
C LEU A 62 -20.68 22.46 -9.02
N ARG A 63 -20.33 22.99 -10.21
CA ARG A 63 -20.45 22.25 -11.47
C ARG A 63 -19.44 21.11 -11.58
N ASN A 64 -18.19 21.33 -11.15
CA ASN A 64 -17.16 20.30 -11.14
C ASN A 64 -17.53 19.18 -10.16
N LEU A 65 -17.93 19.54 -8.93
CA LEU A 65 -18.33 18.56 -7.92
C LEU A 65 -19.60 17.79 -8.32
N ALA A 66 -20.58 18.46 -8.92
CA ALA A 66 -21.77 17.81 -9.49
C ALA A 66 -21.39 16.81 -10.59
N GLN A 67 -20.42 17.14 -11.44
CA GLN A 67 -19.93 16.25 -12.49
C GLN A 67 -19.16 15.04 -11.93
N GLU A 68 -18.33 15.24 -10.90
CA GLU A 68 -17.64 14.16 -10.21
C GLU A 68 -18.61 13.21 -9.50
N LEU A 69 -19.59 13.76 -8.78
CA LEU A 69 -20.66 12.98 -8.15
C LEU A 69 -21.51 12.25 -9.18
N LYS A 70 -21.78 12.86 -10.35
CA LYS A 70 -22.47 12.20 -11.45
C LYS A 70 -21.67 11.01 -11.97
N VAL A 71 -20.36 11.15 -12.15
CA VAL A 71 -19.47 10.04 -12.54
C VAL A 71 -19.45 8.97 -11.46
N MET A 72 -19.37 9.35 -10.18
CA MET A 72 -19.36 8.43 -9.04
C MET A 72 -20.67 7.66 -8.89
N LEU A 73 -21.83 8.31 -9.02
CA LEU A 73 -23.14 7.65 -9.01
C LEU A 73 -23.34 6.79 -10.26
N THR A 74 -22.82 7.22 -11.42
CA THR A 74 -22.79 6.40 -12.65
C THR A 74 -21.87 5.19 -12.48
N GLN A 75 -20.77 5.31 -11.73
CA GLN A 75 -19.84 4.21 -11.43
C GLN A 75 -20.41 3.28 -10.35
N ALA A 76 -21.08 3.79 -9.32
CA ALA A 76 -21.74 3.01 -8.29
C ALA A 76 -22.93 2.21 -8.85
N THR A 77 -23.67 2.78 -9.81
CA THR A 77 -24.68 2.05 -10.59
C THR A 77 -24.06 1.06 -11.58
N LYS A 78 -22.87 1.34 -12.14
CA LYS A 78 -22.06 0.38 -12.92
C LYS A 78 -21.38 -0.72 -12.08
N THR A 79 -21.21 -0.51 -10.78
CA THR A 79 -20.66 -1.52 -9.85
C THR A 79 -21.71 -2.58 -9.51
N PHE A 80 -22.99 -2.33 -9.85
CA PHE A 80 -24.09 -3.29 -9.74
C PHE A 80 -24.66 -3.75 -11.09
N ASN A 81 -24.20 -3.19 -12.21
CA ASN A 81 -24.59 -3.61 -13.57
C ASN A 81 -23.37 -3.53 -14.52
N SER A 82 -22.67 -4.65 -14.68
CA SER A 82 -21.73 -4.88 -15.78
C SER A 82 -22.50 -5.40 -17.01
N GLU A 83 -22.96 -4.49 -17.87
CA GLU A 83 -23.31 -4.81 -19.27
C GLU A 83 -21.97 -4.96 -20.02
N ASP A 84 -21.37 -6.14 -20.09
CA ASP A 84 -21.57 -7.08 -21.21
C ASP A 84 -21.42 -8.56 -20.80
N ASP A 85 -21.59 -8.90 -19.53
CA ASP A 85 -21.78 -10.29 -19.11
C ASP A 85 -22.92 -10.36 -18.09
N GLU A 86 -24.15 -10.63 -18.56
CA GLU A 86 -25.35 -10.78 -17.72
C GLU A 86 -25.26 -11.99 -16.77
N ARG A 87 -24.23 -12.85 -16.93
CA ARG A 87 -24.09 -14.11 -16.21
C ARG A 87 -23.98 -13.99 -14.68
N PRO A 88 -23.16 -13.09 -14.10
CA PRO A 88 -23.03 -13.01 -12.64
C PRO A 88 -24.35 -12.63 -11.94
N SER A 89 -25.12 -11.72 -12.54
CA SER A 89 -26.47 -11.35 -12.07
C SER A 89 -27.46 -12.51 -12.25
N ALA A 90 -27.41 -13.20 -13.39
CA ALA A 90 -28.23 -14.38 -13.65
C ALA A 90 -27.93 -15.55 -12.69
N TYR A 91 -26.67 -15.74 -12.30
CA TYR A 91 -26.27 -16.74 -11.31
C TYR A 91 -26.86 -16.46 -9.94
N LEU A 92 -26.75 -15.22 -9.44
CA LEU A 92 -27.31 -14.86 -8.14
C LEU A 92 -28.84 -14.99 -8.13
N LYS A 93 -29.50 -14.58 -9.22
CA LYS A 93 -30.95 -14.76 -9.38
C LYS A 93 -31.36 -16.24 -9.43
N LEU A 94 -30.56 -17.09 -10.08
CA LEU A 94 -30.78 -18.53 -10.10
C LEU A 94 -30.55 -19.16 -8.71
N ILE A 95 -29.54 -18.72 -7.97
CA ILE A 95 -29.28 -19.14 -6.58
C ILE A 95 -30.44 -18.74 -5.68
N GLU A 96 -30.92 -17.50 -5.78
CA GLU A 96 -32.09 -17.03 -5.05
C GLU A 96 -33.34 -17.85 -5.37
N THR A 97 -33.54 -18.18 -6.65
CA THR A 97 -34.63 -19.04 -7.11
C THR A 97 -34.52 -20.45 -6.52
N LEU A 98 -33.31 -21.02 -6.46
CA LEU A 98 -33.06 -22.33 -5.85
C LEU A 98 -33.31 -22.31 -4.34
N MET A 99 -32.87 -21.27 -3.64
CA MET A 99 -33.10 -21.13 -2.19
C MET A 99 -34.57 -20.94 -1.84
N SER A 100 -35.35 -20.39 -2.75
CA SER A 100 -36.78 -20.07 -2.55
C SER A 100 -37.73 -21.12 -3.14
N CYS A 101 -37.21 -22.18 -3.78
CA CYS A 101 -38.06 -23.15 -4.48
C CYS A 101 -38.64 -24.24 -3.55
N PRO A 102 -39.76 -24.89 -3.93
CA PRO A 102 -40.28 -26.03 -3.20
C PRO A 102 -39.34 -27.24 -3.29
N SER A 103 -39.09 -27.91 -2.16
CA SER A 103 -38.20 -29.07 -2.08
C SER A 103 -38.52 -30.13 -3.13
N GLY A 104 -37.51 -30.56 -3.89
CA GLY A 104 -37.64 -31.53 -4.97
C GLY A 104 -37.77 -30.90 -6.37
N SER A 105 -37.85 -29.57 -6.47
CA SER A 105 -37.94 -28.84 -7.75
C SER A 105 -36.57 -28.37 -8.28
N GLU A 106 -35.50 -28.53 -7.49
CA GLU A 106 -34.16 -27.99 -7.75
C GLU A 106 -33.59 -28.54 -9.06
N ALA A 107 -33.70 -29.86 -9.27
CA ALA A 107 -33.20 -30.53 -10.47
C ALA A 107 -33.91 -30.03 -11.75
N GLU A 108 -35.21 -29.72 -11.67
CA GLU A 108 -35.95 -29.19 -12.82
C GLU A 108 -35.59 -27.72 -13.11
N ILE A 109 -35.37 -26.92 -12.06
CA ILE A 109 -34.89 -25.53 -12.18
C ILE A 109 -33.49 -25.50 -12.82
N LEU A 110 -32.56 -26.32 -12.34
CA LEU A 110 -31.22 -26.45 -12.93
C LEU A 110 -31.28 -26.93 -14.39
N ARG A 111 -32.19 -27.86 -14.70
CA ARG A 111 -32.40 -28.34 -16.07
C ARG A 111 -32.96 -27.26 -17.01
N LYS A 112 -33.81 -26.37 -16.50
CA LYS A 112 -34.38 -25.25 -17.28
C LYS A 112 -33.40 -24.10 -17.51
N ASN A 113 -32.33 -24.02 -16.73
CA ASN A 113 -31.30 -22.98 -16.80
C ASN A 113 -29.92 -23.59 -17.14
N GLN A 114 -29.87 -24.65 -17.95
CA GLN A 114 -28.63 -25.39 -18.25
C GLN A 114 -27.52 -24.53 -18.85
N ASP A 115 -27.89 -23.45 -19.54
CA ASP A 115 -26.99 -22.43 -20.11
C ASP A 115 -26.23 -21.62 -19.05
N LEU A 116 -26.79 -21.52 -17.85
CA LEU A 116 -26.17 -20.89 -16.68
C LEU A 116 -25.46 -21.89 -15.76
N VAL A 117 -25.68 -23.20 -15.92
CA VAL A 117 -25.08 -24.24 -15.08
C VAL A 117 -23.69 -24.60 -15.63
N ASP A 118 -22.71 -23.73 -15.38
CA ASP A 118 -21.31 -23.86 -15.75
C ASP A 118 -20.38 -23.82 -14.52
N THR A 119 -19.06 -23.88 -14.75
CA THR A 119 -18.07 -23.88 -13.66
C THR A 119 -18.13 -22.61 -12.79
N GLN A 120 -18.45 -21.45 -13.38
CA GLN A 120 -18.51 -20.19 -12.63
C GLN A 120 -19.77 -20.12 -11.76
N PHE A 121 -20.88 -20.68 -12.21
CA PHE A 121 -22.08 -20.85 -11.38
C PHE A 121 -21.82 -21.76 -10.18
N VAL A 122 -21.09 -22.87 -10.35
CA VAL A 122 -20.72 -23.78 -9.26
C VAL A 122 -19.82 -23.10 -8.22
N LEU A 123 -18.86 -22.27 -8.66
CA LEU A 123 -18.01 -21.48 -7.76
C LEU A 123 -18.83 -20.43 -7.00
N THR A 124 -19.73 -19.72 -7.68
CA THR A 124 -20.64 -18.74 -7.06
C THR A 124 -21.54 -19.42 -6.02
N LEU A 125 -22.08 -20.61 -6.30
CA LEU A 125 -22.84 -21.42 -5.33
C LEU A 125 -22.03 -21.76 -4.08
N ALA A 126 -20.77 -22.18 -4.24
CA ALA A 126 -19.89 -22.51 -3.12
C ALA A 126 -19.52 -21.28 -2.28
N GLN A 127 -19.32 -20.13 -2.93
CA GLN A 127 -19.04 -18.85 -2.25
C GLN A 127 -20.25 -18.36 -1.45
N VAL A 128 -21.45 -18.37 -2.05
CA VAL A 128 -22.68 -18.02 -1.32
C VAL A 128 -22.92 -18.99 -0.17
N ALA A 129 -22.63 -20.29 -0.35
CA ALA A 129 -22.70 -21.24 0.76
C ALA A 129 -21.72 -20.93 1.89
N GLY A 130 -20.50 -20.48 1.58
CA GLY A 130 -19.51 -20.02 2.57
C GLY A 130 -20.02 -18.81 3.36
N ILE A 131 -20.55 -17.80 2.66
CA ILE A 131 -21.14 -16.60 3.28
C ILE A 131 -22.31 -17.00 4.20
N MET A 132 -23.18 -17.91 3.76
CA MET A 132 -24.30 -18.41 4.57
C MET A 132 -23.81 -19.13 5.84
N ALA A 133 -22.68 -19.85 5.78
CA ALA A 133 -22.11 -20.47 6.98
C ALA A 133 -21.56 -19.43 7.97
N GLU A 134 -20.89 -18.39 7.46
CA GLU A 134 -20.31 -17.31 8.26
C GLU A 134 -21.36 -16.46 8.98
N ILE A 135 -22.52 -16.23 8.35
CA ILE A 135 -23.64 -15.48 8.96
C ILE A 135 -24.55 -16.37 9.82
N GLY A 136 -24.20 -17.64 10.03
CA GLY A 136 -24.93 -18.57 10.90
C GLY A 136 -26.08 -19.33 10.22
N GLU A 137 -26.32 -19.12 8.93
CA GLU A 137 -27.32 -19.80 8.10
C GLU A 137 -26.82 -21.18 7.62
N GLN A 138 -26.53 -22.06 8.58
CA GLN A 138 -25.94 -23.39 8.35
C GLN A 138 -26.79 -24.28 7.44
N LYS A 139 -28.12 -24.18 7.52
CA LYS A 139 -29.03 -24.97 6.66
C LYS A 139 -28.98 -24.52 5.19
N ALA A 140 -28.93 -23.22 4.94
CA ALA A 140 -28.80 -22.67 3.60
C ALA A 140 -27.43 -23.00 3.01
N SER A 141 -26.37 -22.89 3.82
CA SER A 141 -25.03 -23.31 3.43
C SER A 141 -24.96 -24.78 3.00
N GLN A 142 -25.48 -25.70 3.83
CA GLN A 142 -25.49 -27.14 3.52
C GLN A 142 -26.33 -27.46 2.28
N PHE A 143 -27.46 -26.78 2.11
CA PHE A 143 -28.31 -26.92 0.93
C PHE A 143 -27.57 -26.52 -0.36
N LEU A 144 -26.93 -25.35 -0.38
CA LEU A 144 -26.18 -24.87 -1.54
C LEU A 144 -24.95 -25.75 -1.83
N GLN A 145 -24.25 -26.24 -0.80
CA GLN A 145 -23.16 -27.22 -0.97
C GLN A 145 -23.64 -28.56 -1.52
N GLY A 146 -24.82 -29.02 -1.10
CA GLY A 146 -25.46 -30.23 -1.61
C GLY A 146 -25.84 -30.17 -3.09
N ILE A 147 -26.00 -28.96 -3.63
CA ILE A 147 -26.21 -28.71 -5.07
C ILE A 147 -24.86 -28.55 -5.80
N ALA A 148 -23.92 -27.80 -5.23
CA ALA A 148 -22.62 -27.52 -5.85
C ALA A 148 -21.78 -28.78 -6.05
N THR A 149 -21.79 -29.70 -5.08
CA THR A 149 -20.90 -30.88 -5.08
C THR A 149 -21.21 -31.86 -6.23
N PRO A 150 -22.47 -32.32 -6.44
CA PRO A 150 -22.80 -33.20 -7.56
C PRO A 150 -22.65 -32.53 -8.93
N LEU A 151 -22.90 -31.22 -9.03
CA LEU A 151 -22.66 -30.45 -10.26
C LEU A 151 -21.17 -30.40 -10.61
N ALA A 152 -20.31 -30.14 -9.62
CA ALA A 152 -18.85 -30.14 -9.80
C ALA A 152 -18.33 -31.53 -10.22
N GLU A 153 -18.90 -32.60 -9.67
CA GLU A 153 -18.53 -33.98 -10.03
C GLU A 153 -18.96 -34.34 -11.45
N GLY A 154 -20.16 -33.93 -11.88
CA GLY A 154 -20.67 -34.16 -13.23
C GLY A 154 -19.93 -33.38 -14.34
N MET A 155 -19.32 -32.24 -13.99
CA MET A 155 -18.58 -31.39 -14.93
C MET A 155 -17.12 -31.84 -15.18
N LYS A 156 -16.63 -32.88 -14.50
CA LYS A 156 -15.27 -33.43 -14.70
C LYS A 156 -14.98 -33.96 -16.12
N GLY A 157 -16.00 -34.10 -16.99
CA GLY A 157 -15.87 -34.62 -18.37
C GLY A 157 -16.13 -33.63 -19.52
N SER A 158 -16.59 -32.39 -19.24
CA SER A 158 -16.90 -31.37 -20.25
C SER A 158 -16.45 -30.00 -19.76
N LEU A 159 -15.17 -29.67 -19.99
CA LEU A 159 -14.59 -28.35 -19.74
C LEU A 159 -14.53 -27.56 -21.04
N PRO A 160 -15.33 -26.48 -21.22
CA PRO A 160 -14.86 -25.32 -21.94
C PRO A 160 -13.97 -24.51 -21.00
N ALA A 161 -12.66 -24.47 -21.28
CA ALA A 161 -11.71 -23.68 -20.51
C ALA A 161 -11.81 -22.18 -20.87
N LEU A 162 -12.34 -21.35 -19.96
CA LEU A 162 -12.18 -19.88 -19.92
C LEU A 162 -12.41 -19.40 -18.47
N LYS A 163 -11.55 -18.56 -17.87
CA LYS A 163 -10.33 -18.89 -17.09
C LYS A 163 -10.12 -17.77 -16.04
N PRO A 164 -10.33 -17.96 -14.72
CA PRO A 164 -9.93 -16.96 -13.70
C PRO A 164 -8.44 -16.57 -13.79
N ALA A 165 -7.59 -17.53 -14.15
CA ALA A 165 -6.17 -17.30 -14.43
C ALA A 165 -5.91 -16.34 -15.61
N GLN A 166 -6.83 -16.25 -16.59
CA GLN A 166 -6.65 -15.35 -17.73
C GLN A 166 -6.78 -13.89 -17.29
N ASN A 167 -7.72 -13.56 -16.41
CA ASN A 167 -7.90 -12.18 -15.89
C ASN A 167 -6.66 -11.70 -15.10
N TYR A 168 -6.08 -12.56 -14.26
CA TYR A 168 -4.83 -12.24 -13.55
C TYR A 168 -3.62 -12.14 -14.49
N LEU A 169 -3.55 -12.98 -15.53
CA LEU A 169 -2.49 -12.90 -16.54
C LEU A 169 -2.62 -11.66 -17.43
N ASP A 170 -3.85 -11.27 -17.79
CA ASP A 170 -4.12 -10.06 -18.55
C ASP A 170 -3.74 -8.82 -17.72
N PHE A 171 -4.10 -8.80 -16.43
CA PHE A 171 -3.69 -7.76 -15.48
C PHE A 171 -2.16 -7.73 -15.30
N LEU A 172 -1.51 -8.88 -15.13
CA LEU A 172 -0.04 -8.98 -15.07
C LEU A 172 0.60 -8.37 -16.32
N GLY A 173 0.11 -8.74 -17.50
CA GLY A 173 0.60 -8.19 -18.77
C GLY A 173 0.37 -6.68 -18.89
N GLU A 174 -0.78 -6.18 -18.44
CA GLU A 174 -1.08 -4.75 -18.44
C GLU A 174 -0.18 -3.97 -17.48
N VAL A 175 0.02 -4.45 -16.25
CA VAL A 175 0.93 -3.86 -15.27
C VAL A 175 2.36 -3.84 -15.79
N LEU A 176 2.89 -4.96 -16.26
CA LEU A 176 4.28 -5.03 -16.73
C LEU A 176 4.49 -4.12 -17.94
N ARG A 177 3.55 -4.09 -18.89
CA ARG A 177 3.61 -3.17 -20.03
C ARG A 177 3.54 -1.71 -19.61
N THR A 178 2.69 -1.38 -18.64
CA THR A 178 2.54 0.00 -18.13
C THR A 178 3.79 0.45 -17.39
N THR A 179 4.37 -0.42 -16.56
CA THR A 179 5.65 -0.22 -15.90
C THR A 179 6.76 0.01 -16.93
N SER A 180 6.86 -0.86 -17.94
CA SER A 180 7.86 -0.78 -19.00
C SER A 180 7.76 0.53 -19.80
N ASN A 181 6.56 0.85 -20.31
CA ASN A 181 6.33 2.05 -21.13
C ASN A 181 6.54 3.35 -20.36
N SER A 182 6.38 3.33 -19.04
CA SER A 182 6.54 4.50 -18.19
C SER A 182 7.91 4.56 -17.49
N ASN A 183 8.80 3.59 -17.74
CA ASN A 183 10.06 3.40 -17.01
C ASN A 183 9.85 3.42 -15.47
N GLY A 184 8.82 2.71 -14.99
CA GLY A 184 8.52 2.62 -13.56
C GLY A 184 7.96 3.91 -12.93
N ASN A 185 7.32 4.78 -13.70
CA ASN A 185 6.76 6.02 -13.15
C ASN A 185 5.48 5.73 -12.33
N ALA A 186 5.59 5.93 -11.01
CA ALA A 186 4.48 5.76 -10.07
C ALA A 186 3.20 6.52 -10.46
N LYS A 187 3.29 7.72 -11.04
CA LYS A 187 2.11 8.51 -11.44
C LYS A 187 1.29 7.84 -12.56
N VAL A 188 1.93 6.94 -13.32
CA VAL A 188 1.27 6.19 -14.40
C VAL A 188 0.79 4.83 -13.91
N VAL A 189 1.59 4.14 -13.09
CA VAL A 189 1.28 2.78 -12.62
C VAL A 189 0.26 2.79 -11.47
N TYR A 190 0.33 3.73 -10.54
CA TYR A 190 -0.54 3.73 -9.36
C TYR A 190 -2.05 3.84 -9.68
N PRO A 191 -2.51 4.65 -10.66
CA PRO A 191 -3.91 4.62 -11.06
C PRO A 191 -4.39 3.24 -11.54
N LEU A 192 -3.54 2.49 -12.26
CA LEU A 192 -3.86 1.13 -12.71
C LEU A 192 -3.99 0.17 -11.53
N LEU A 193 -3.06 0.25 -10.56
CA LEU A 193 -3.13 -0.56 -9.34
C LEU A 193 -4.38 -0.21 -8.51
N ALA A 194 -4.69 1.08 -8.37
CA ALA A 194 -5.85 1.58 -7.64
C ALA A 194 -7.18 1.12 -8.28
N ALA A 195 -7.22 0.97 -9.60
CA ALA A 195 -8.40 0.46 -10.31
C ALA A 195 -8.57 -1.06 -10.20
N ASN A 196 -7.57 -1.79 -9.70
CA ASN A 196 -7.54 -3.26 -9.64
C ASN A 196 -7.16 -3.78 -8.25
N LEU A 197 -7.57 -3.08 -7.18
CA LEU A 197 -7.24 -3.48 -5.80
C LEU A 197 -7.72 -4.90 -5.45
N ASP A 198 -8.81 -5.36 -6.07
CA ASP A 198 -9.35 -6.72 -5.92
C ASP A 198 -8.36 -7.80 -6.39
N LYS A 199 -7.48 -7.47 -7.34
CA LYS A 199 -6.47 -8.37 -7.88
C LYS A 199 -5.14 -8.32 -7.13
N LEU A 200 -4.92 -7.33 -6.26
CA LEU A 200 -3.68 -7.19 -5.48
C LEU A 200 -3.70 -8.09 -4.25
N ASN A 201 -3.48 -9.38 -4.47
CA ASN A 201 -3.50 -10.42 -3.45
C ASN A 201 -2.42 -11.50 -3.71
N THR A 202 -2.22 -12.40 -2.75
CA THR A 202 -1.27 -13.52 -2.82
C THR A 202 -1.51 -14.45 -4.02
N HIS A 203 -2.75 -14.55 -4.53
CA HIS A 203 -3.01 -15.33 -5.74
C HIS A 203 -2.38 -14.67 -6.97
N PHE A 204 -2.43 -13.34 -7.08
CA PHE A 204 -1.71 -12.62 -8.15
C PHE A 204 -0.20 -12.82 -8.07
N ALA A 205 0.37 -12.79 -6.85
CA ALA A 205 1.79 -13.11 -6.64
C ALA A 205 2.13 -14.52 -7.19
N GLN A 206 1.30 -15.52 -6.88
CA GLN A 206 1.48 -16.89 -7.37
C GLN A 206 1.33 -17.00 -8.91
N VAL A 207 0.38 -16.26 -9.50
CA VAL A 207 0.22 -16.20 -10.96
C VAL A 207 1.46 -15.61 -11.62
N MET A 208 1.99 -14.52 -11.08
CA MET A 208 3.24 -13.91 -11.55
C MET A 208 4.40 -14.92 -11.46
N GLU A 209 4.57 -15.58 -10.31
CA GLU A 209 5.63 -16.56 -10.13
C GLU A 209 5.55 -17.71 -11.15
N ASN A 210 4.37 -18.29 -11.34
CA ASN A 210 4.16 -19.37 -12.28
C ASN A 210 4.39 -18.91 -13.73
N TRP A 211 3.89 -17.72 -14.08
CA TRP A 211 4.08 -17.16 -15.42
C TRP A 211 5.56 -16.94 -15.73
N VAL A 212 6.33 -16.41 -14.78
CA VAL A 212 7.78 -16.21 -14.93
C VAL A 212 8.49 -17.54 -15.15
N LYS A 213 8.23 -18.54 -14.29
CA LYS A 213 8.82 -19.89 -14.42
C LYS A 213 8.52 -20.53 -15.77
N GLU A 214 7.31 -20.36 -16.29
CA GLU A 214 6.90 -20.96 -17.56
C GLU A 214 7.39 -20.19 -18.80
N THR A 215 7.67 -18.89 -18.69
CA THR A 215 7.89 -18.00 -19.83
C THR A 215 9.35 -17.62 -20.04
N ILE A 216 10.08 -17.33 -18.97
CA ILE A 216 11.42 -16.71 -19.06
C ILE A 216 12.43 -17.60 -19.79
N GLU A 217 12.39 -18.92 -19.59
CA GLU A 217 13.29 -19.85 -20.29
C GLU A 217 12.96 -20.05 -21.78
N LYS A 218 11.74 -19.71 -22.19
CA LYS A 218 11.24 -19.94 -23.56
C LYS A 218 11.41 -18.76 -24.50
N VAL A 219 11.76 -17.57 -23.96
CA VAL A 219 11.95 -16.34 -24.75
C VAL A 219 13.43 -16.05 -24.98
N GLN A 220 13.73 -15.10 -25.87
CA GLN A 220 15.10 -14.68 -26.11
C GLN A 220 15.72 -14.06 -24.85
N PRO A 221 17.03 -14.24 -24.58
CA PRO A 221 17.67 -13.72 -23.36
C PRO A 221 17.52 -12.21 -23.13
N SER A 222 17.50 -11.41 -24.21
CA SER A 222 17.26 -9.95 -24.13
C SER A 222 15.83 -9.63 -23.68
N ILE A 223 14.84 -10.35 -24.22
CA ILE A 223 13.43 -10.20 -23.83
C ILE A 223 13.24 -10.67 -22.38
N ALA A 224 13.81 -11.81 -22.01
CA ALA A 224 13.80 -12.33 -20.65
C ALA A 224 14.37 -11.30 -19.66
N HIS A 225 15.53 -10.72 -19.96
CA HIS A 225 16.15 -9.71 -19.11
C HIS A 225 15.24 -8.49 -18.93
N ASN A 226 14.68 -7.92 -20.01
CA ASN A 226 13.79 -6.76 -19.92
C ASN A 226 12.55 -7.03 -19.08
N VAL A 227 11.90 -8.19 -19.28
CA VAL A 227 10.73 -8.59 -18.49
C VAL A 227 11.07 -8.70 -17.00
N VAL A 228 12.24 -9.25 -16.66
CA VAL A 228 12.65 -9.38 -15.26
C VAL A 228 12.98 -8.01 -14.64
N VAL A 229 13.58 -7.08 -15.41
CA VAL A 229 13.75 -5.68 -14.98
C VAL A 229 12.40 -5.02 -14.71
N ASP A 230 11.43 -5.21 -15.60
CA ASP A 230 10.07 -4.67 -15.43
C ASP A 230 9.36 -5.25 -14.19
N ILE A 231 9.60 -6.53 -13.87
CA ILE A 231 9.12 -7.15 -12.63
C ILE A 231 9.74 -6.47 -11.41
N VAL A 232 11.07 -6.26 -11.38
CA VAL A 232 11.72 -5.56 -10.26
C VAL A 232 11.19 -4.15 -10.09
N ASN A 233 11.02 -3.40 -11.18
CA ASN A 233 10.44 -2.05 -11.14
C ASN A 233 9.01 -2.06 -10.61
N PHE A 234 8.18 -3.02 -11.05
CA PHE A 234 6.84 -3.19 -10.52
C PHE A 234 6.85 -3.57 -9.02
N SER A 235 7.76 -4.45 -8.60
CA SER A 235 7.93 -4.83 -7.18
C SER A 235 8.28 -3.64 -6.29
N VAL A 236 9.15 -2.73 -6.75
CA VAL A 236 9.45 -1.48 -6.04
C VAL A 236 8.20 -0.61 -5.91
N LEU A 237 7.40 -0.50 -6.98
CA LEU A 237 6.19 0.31 -6.99
C LEU A 237 5.10 -0.26 -6.08
N ILE A 238 4.83 -1.56 -6.15
CA ILE A 238 3.79 -2.19 -5.33
C ILE A 238 4.18 -2.21 -3.84
N GLN A 239 5.47 -2.35 -3.52
CA GLN A 239 5.96 -2.21 -2.13
C GLN A 239 5.62 -0.83 -1.53
N GLN A 240 5.78 0.24 -2.31
CA GLN A 240 5.53 1.63 -1.87
C GLN A 240 4.07 2.05 -2.02
N PHE A 241 3.23 1.21 -2.64
CA PHE A 241 1.84 1.54 -2.93
C PHE A 241 1.00 1.50 -1.65
N SER A 242 0.40 2.64 -1.31
CA SER A 242 -0.28 2.85 -0.02
C SER A 242 -1.75 2.40 0.00
N LEU A 243 -2.33 2.06 -1.15
CA LEU A 243 -3.73 1.63 -1.26
C LEU A 243 -3.83 0.10 -1.28
N GLY A 244 -4.99 -0.41 -0.86
CA GLY A 244 -5.24 -1.85 -0.74
C GLY A 244 -4.68 -2.44 0.55
N ASN A 245 -4.42 -3.75 0.54
CA ASN A 245 -3.88 -4.46 1.69
C ASN A 245 -2.35 -4.41 1.65
N LYS A 246 -1.73 -3.64 2.55
CA LYS A 246 -0.26 -3.50 2.65
C LYS A 246 0.46 -4.85 2.79
N SER A 247 -0.13 -5.80 3.52
CA SER A 247 0.47 -7.12 3.69
C SER A 247 0.54 -7.86 2.36
N GLU A 248 -0.54 -7.84 1.58
CA GLU A 248 -0.60 -8.46 0.25
C GLU A 248 0.36 -7.78 -0.75
N ASN A 249 0.43 -6.44 -0.74
CA ASN A 249 1.35 -5.68 -1.57
C ASN A 249 2.82 -6.08 -1.31
N LEU A 250 3.18 -6.28 -0.03
CA LEU A 250 4.51 -6.75 0.36
C LEU A 250 4.78 -8.17 -0.12
N GLU A 251 3.83 -9.11 -0.02
CA GLU A 251 4.03 -10.47 -0.54
C GLU A 251 4.19 -10.49 -2.07
N ILE A 252 3.46 -9.64 -2.80
CA ILE A 252 3.64 -9.46 -4.25
C ILE A 252 5.05 -8.93 -4.56
N ALA A 253 5.51 -7.90 -3.84
CA ALA A 253 6.85 -7.34 -4.02
C ALA A 253 7.94 -8.40 -3.76
N ILE A 254 7.85 -9.09 -2.61
CA ILE A 254 8.79 -10.15 -2.20
C ILE A 254 8.84 -11.24 -3.27
N THR A 255 7.68 -11.69 -3.76
CA THR A 255 7.61 -12.71 -4.81
C THR A 255 8.27 -12.22 -6.10
N GLY A 256 8.02 -10.98 -6.51
CA GLY A 256 8.65 -10.38 -7.70
C GLY A 256 10.17 -10.29 -7.60
N TYR A 257 10.71 -9.91 -6.43
CA TYR A 257 12.16 -9.93 -6.21
C TYR A 257 12.73 -11.35 -6.20
N GLN A 258 12.05 -12.31 -5.58
CA GLN A 258 12.51 -13.70 -5.53
C GLN A 258 12.58 -14.33 -6.93
N VAL A 259 11.57 -14.09 -7.78
CA VAL A 259 11.59 -14.60 -9.15
C VAL A 259 12.62 -13.88 -10.02
N ALA A 260 12.88 -12.60 -9.76
CA ALA A 260 13.95 -11.87 -10.41
C ALA A 260 15.33 -12.42 -10.01
N LEU A 261 15.55 -12.76 -8.73
CA LEU A 261 16.80 -13.38 -8.25
C LEU A 261 17.00 -14.82 -8.72
N ALA A 262 15.97 -15.49 -9.25
CA ALA A 262 16.15 -16.76 -9.96
C ALA A 262 16.78 -16.57 -11.34
N TYR A 263 16.66 -15.37 -11.94
CA TYR A 263 17.23 -15.02 -13.24
C TYR A 263 18.51 -14.19 -13.12
N PHE A 264 18.48 -13.13 -12.32
CA PHE A 264 19.66 -12.34 -11.96
C PHE A 264 20.53 -13.16 -11.02
N ASN A 265 21.80 -13.31 -11.39
CA ASN A 265 22.80 -13.96 -10.54
C ASN A 265 24.06 -13.12 -10.54
N ARG A 266 24.84 -13.25 -9.47
CA ARG A 266 26.04 -12.44 -9.21
C ARG A 266 27.04 -12.45 -10.37
N ASP A 267 27.17 -13.55 -11.11
CA ASP A 267 28.19 -13.69 -12.15
C ASP A 267 27.77 -13.03 -13.48
N LYS A 268 26.48 -13.07 -13.82
CA LYS A 268 25.97 -12.59 -15.10
C LYS A 268 25.38 -11.18 -15.05
N TYR A 269 24.76 -10.84 -13.93
CA TYR A 269 24.04 -9.58 -13.70
C TYR A 269 24.35 -9.07 -12.28
N PRO A 270 25.62 -8.75 -11.97
CA PRO A 270 26.06 -8.43 -10.61
C PRO A 270 25.30 -7.26 -10.00
N GLU A 271 25.13 -6.17 -10.75
CA GLU A 271 24.50 -4.94 -10.27
C GLU A 271 22.99 -5.13 -10.07
N GLU A 272 22.29 -5.75 -11.02
CA GLU A 272 20.86 -6.03 -10.90
C GLU A 272 20.57 -7.04 -9.78
N TRP A 273 21.44 -8.04 -9.62
CA TRP A 273 21.35 -8.99 -8.52
C TRP A 273 21.52 -8.29 -7.16
N ALA A 274 22.53 -7.45 -7.01
CA ALA A 274 22.78 -6.72 -5.76
C ALA A 274 21.66 -5.72 -5.43
N GLY A 275 21.16 -4.99 -6.43
CA GLY A 275 20.03 -4.07 -6.26
C GLY A 275 18.75 -4.80 -5.87
N THR A 276 18.49 -5.95 -6.50
CA THR A 276 17.33 -6.80 -6.16
C THR A 276 17.46 -7.40 -4.77
N GLN A 277 18.66 -7.81 -4.34
CA GLN A 277 18.91 -8.27 -2.97
C GLN A 277 18.64 -7.15 -1.96
N ASN A 278 19.14 -5.93 -2.20
CA ASN A 278 18.89 -4.79 -1.31
C ASN A 278 17.38 -4.48 -1.20
N ASN A 279 16.66 -4.51 -2.32
CA ASN A 279 15.22 -4.26 -2.34
C ASN A 279 14.41 -5.38 -1.64
N LEU A 280 14.78 -6.64 -1.85
CA LEU A 280 14.21 -7.76 -1.12
C LEU A 280 14.46 -7.62 0.39
N GLY A 281 15.67 -7.19 0.78
CA GLY A 281 16.00 -6.90 2.18
C GLY A 281 15.05 -5.89 2.80
N ASN A 282 14.76 -4.78 2.11
CA ASN A 282 13.80 -3.77 2.57
C ASN A 282 12.39 -4.38 2.74
N ALA A 283 11.92 -5.12 1.73
CA ALA A 283 10.58 -5.71 1.76
C ALA A 283 10.43 -6.77 2.88
N LEU A 284 11.49 -7.53 3.16
CA LEU A 284 11.52 -8.50 4.26
C LEU A 284 11.49 -7.82 5.62
N VAL A 285 12.27 -6.75 5.83
CA VAL A 285 12.25 -5.98 7.09
C VAL A 285 10.89 -5.34 7.34
N GLU A 286 10.17 -4.94 6.28
CA GLU A 286 8.82 -4.36 6.36
C GLU A 286 7.69 -5.39 6.40
N ARG A 287 8.00 -6.68 6.20
CA ARG A 287 7.02 -7.75 6.01
C ARG A 287 6.15 -7.95 7.25
N ILE A 288 4.83 -7.94 7.03
CA ILE A 288 3.82 -8.07 8.10
C ILE A 288 3.55 -9.54 8.46
N ASN A 289 3.59 -10.44 7.48
CA ASN A 289 3.32 -11.86 7.71
C ASN A 289 4.56 -12.61 8.19
N GLY A 290 4.35 -13.65 8.99
CA GLY A 290 5.43 -14.48 9.54
C GLY A 290 6.02 -13.91 10.82
N ASP A 291 7.12 -14.50 11.28
CA ASP A 291 7.84 -14.03 12.46
C ASP A 291 8.71 -12.82 12.11
N SER A 292 8.56 -11.71 12.86
CA SER A 292 9.26 -10.45 12.60
C SER A 292 10.78 -10.60 12.72
N ALA A 293 11.25 -11.41 13.67
CA ALA A 293 12.67 -11.61 13.90
C ALA A 293 13.31 -12.51 12.83
N ASP A 294 12.59 -13.52 12.33
CA ASP A 294 13.02 -14.30 11.16
C ASP A 294 13.07 -13.45 9.88
N ASN A 295 12.03 -12.65 9.62
CA ASN A 295 11.96 -11.78 8.46
C ASN A 295 13.13 -10.77 8.45
N LEU A 296 13.40 -10.13 9.59
CA LEU A 296 14.49 -9.18 9.73
C LEU A 296 15.86 -9.84 9.52
N ASP A 297 16.10 -11.03 10.09
CA ASP A 297 17.36 -11.76 9.90
C ASP A 297 17.58 -12.17 8.43
N GLU A 298 16.52 -12.53 7.70
CA GLU A 298 16.65 -12.80 6.25
C GLU A 298 16.90 -11.51 5.47
N GLY A 299 16.28 -10.39 5.88
CA GLY A 299 16.57 -9.07 5.31
C GLY A 299 18.04 -8.67 5.49
N ILE A 300 18.63 -8.92 6.66
CA ILE A 300 20.07 -8.72 6.91
C ILE A 300 20.92 -9.52 5.92
N LYS A 301 20.62 -10.81 5.73
CA LYS A 301 21.37 -11.65 4.76
C LYS A 301 21.25 -11.12 3.34
N CYS A 302 20.10 -10.57 2.95
CA CYS A 302 19.93 -9.93 1.66
C CYS A 302 20.84 -8.70 1.50
N TYR A 303 20.92 -7.83 2.51
CA TYR A 303 21.86 -6.70 2.47
C TYR A 303 23.32 -7.15 2.43
N GLU A 304 23.70 -8.15 3.23
CA GLU A 304 25.05 -8.72 3.21
C GLU A 304 25.43 -9.26 1.82
N ARG A 305 24.49 -9.96 1.15
CA ARG A 305 24.65 -10.41 -0.23
C ARG A 305 24.84 -9.24 -1.21
N ALA A 306 24.07 -8.16 -1.06
CA ALA A 306 24.22 -6.99 -1.92
C ALA A 306 25.63 -6.36 -1.80
N LEU A 307 26.21 -6.37 -0.59
CA LEU A 307 27.58 -5.89 -0.32
C LEU A 307 28.69 -6.76 -0.92
N GLU A 308 28.39 -7.97 -1.42
CA GLU A 308 29.36 -8.75 -2.19
C GLU A 308 29.71 -8.08 -3.52
N VAL A 309 28.80 -7.27 -4.07
CA VAL A 309 28.97 -6.53 -5.33
C VAL A 309 29.16 -5.04 -5.07
N TYR A 310 28.28 -4.44 -4.25
CA TYR A 310 28.37 -3.03 -3.92
C TYR A 310 29.56 -2.79 -3.01
N GLN A 311 30.74 -2.61 -3.59
CA GLN A 311 31.96 -2.25 -2.89
C GLN A 311 32.09 -0.73 -2.85
N ARG A 312 32.53 -0.18 -1.71
CA ARG A 312 32.63 1.27 -1.48
C ARG A 312 33.31 2.04 -2.61
N ASP A 313 34.38 1.51 -3.20
CA ASP A 313 35.17 2.22 -4.20
C ASP A 313 34.58 2.13 -5.62
N LEU A 314 33.65 1.20 -5.86
CA LEU A 314 33.02 0.97 -7.17
C LEU A 314 31.59 1.53 -7.21
N PHE A 315 30.84 1.34 -6.13
CA PHE A 315 29.43 1.73 -5.98
C PHE A 315 29.24 2.45 -4.63
N PRO A 316 29.86 3.62 -4.44
CA PRO A 316 29.90 4.30 -3.14
C PRO A 316 28.51 4.58 -2.58
N GLU A 317 27.58 5.04 -3.42
CA GLU A 317 26.23 5.39 -3.00
C GLU A 317 25.39 4.16 -2.64
N ASP A 318 25.39 3.12 -3.47
CA ASP A 318 24.67 1.87 -3.19
C ASP A 318 25.24 1.17 -1.95
N TRP A 319 26.58 1.13 -1.82
CA TRP A 319 27.23 0.62 -0.63
C TRP A 319 26.76 1.38 0.62
N ALA A 320 26.80 2.71 0.61
CA ALA A 320 26.41 3.51 1.77
C ALA A 320 24.92 3.37 2.12
N MET A 321 24.04 3.26 1.12
CA MET A 321 22.62 2.96 1.32
C MET A 321 22.45 1.62 2.03
N THR A 322 23.11 0.56 1.53
CA THR A 322 23.02 -0.78 2.13
C THR A 322 23.61 -0.81 3.54
N GLN A 323 24.70 -0.08 3.81
CA GLN A 323 25.24 0.09 5.17
C GLN A 323 24.20 0.75 6.09
N ASN A 324 23.53 1.82 5.68
CA ASN A 324 22.46 2.44 6.47
C ASN A 324 21.28 1.49 6.74
N ASN A 325 20.90 0.67 5.75
CA ASN A 325 19.84 -0.33 5.91
C ASN A 325 20.23 -1.42 6.92
N LEU A 326 21.48 -1.91 6.87
CA LEU A 326 22.03 -2.82 7.86
C LEU A 326 22.02 -2.20 9.25
N GLY A 327 22.45 -0.94 9.40
CA GLY A 327 22.39 -0.25 10.68
C GLY A 327 20.98 -0.23 11.27
N THR A 328 19.98 0.02 10.43
CA THR A 328 18.56 0.04 10.83
C THR A 328 18.04 -1.35 11.19
N ALA A 329 18.42 -2.37 10.42
CA ALA A 329 18.04 -3.75 10.71
C ALA A 329 18.66 -4.23 12.02
N TYR A 330 19.95 -4.02 12.25
CA TYR A 330 20.61 -4.40 13.50
C TYR A 330 20.05 -3.66 14.72
N LYS A 331 19.67 -2.38 14.59
CA LYS A 331 18.98 -1.66 15.68
C LYS A 331 17.69 -2.37 16.10
N GLY A 332 16.90 -2.83 15.13
CA GLY A 332 15.61 -3.49 15.35
C GLY A 332 15.71 -5.00 15.60
N ARG A 333 16.91 -5.58 15.55
CA ARG A 333 17.11 -7.02 15.60
C ARG A 333 16.85 -7.57 17.00
N GLU A 334 15.82 -8.40 17.13
CA GLU A 334 15.41 -9.01 18.41
C GLU A 334 16.30 -10.20 18.84
N LYS A 335 16.94 -10.85 17.87
CA LYS A 335 17.80 -12.02 18.10
C LYS A 335 19.22 -11.61 18.46
N GLY A 336 19.87 -12.44 19.29
CA GLY A 336 21.24 -12.18 19.76
C GLY A 336 21.26 -11.25 20.97
N ASP A 337 22.43 -10.71 21.29
CA ASP A 337 22.58 -9.73 22.35
C ASP A 337 22.22 -8.33 21.86
N GLN A 338 21.26 -7.69 22.51
CA GLN A 338 20.76 -6.38 22.08
C GLN A 338 21.83 -5.29 22.17
N ALA A 339 22.74 -5.36 23.15
CA ALA A 339 23.80 -4.37 23.27
C ALA A 339 24.78 -4.48 22.11
N GLU A 340 25.19 -5.72 21.78
CA GLU A 340 26.04 -6.00 20.63
C GLU A 340 25.39 -5.58 19.30
N ASN A 341 24.12 -5.88 19.09
CA ASN A 341 23.36 -5.45 17.91
C ASN A 341 23.38 -3.92 17.75
N LEU A 342 23.26 -3.14 18.83
CA LEU A 342 23.32 -1.67 18.77
C LEU A 342 24.73 -1.15 18.45
N GLU A 343 25.80 -1.80 18.95
CA GLU A 343 27.17 -1.44 18.55
C GLU A 343 27.44 -1.73 17.08
N ILE A 344 26.89 -2.85 16.56
CA ILE A 344 26.97 -3.19 15.14
C ILE A 344 26.20 -2.15 14.31
N ALA A 345 25.00 -1.74 14.76
CA ALA A 345 24.23 -0.70 14.09
C ALA A 345 25.00 0.63 13.98
N ILE A 346 25.67 1.04 15.06
CA ILE A 346 26.51 2.25 15.08
C ILE A 346 27.65 2.14 14.06
N GLN A 347 28.32 0.99 13.97
CA GLN A 347 29.40 0.77 12.98
C GLN A 347 28.89 0.93 11.55
N TYR A 348 27.75 0.34 11.22
CA TYR A 348 27.12 0.46 9.91
C TYR A 348 26.73 1.90 9.56
N TYR A 349 26.19 2.65 10.53
CA TYR A 349 25.89 4.06 10.31
C TYR A 349 27.13 4.92 10.08
N PHE A 350 28.21 4.70 10.83
CA PHE A 350 29.47 5.41 10.58
C PHE A 350 30.08 5.04 9.23
N ALA A 351 30.01 3.78 8.82
CA ALA A 351 30.43 3.35 7.50
C ALA A 351 29.65 4.11 6.40
N ALA A 352 28.32 4.24 6.52
CA ALA A 352 27.53 5.00 5.57
C ALA A 352 27.91 6.51 5.53
N LEU A 353 28.32 7.09 6.66
CA LEU A 353 28.78 8.49 6.76
C LEU A 353 30.14 8.75 6.09
N ASP A 354 30.94 7.73 5.79
CA ASP A 354 32.17 7.89 4.99
C ASP A 354 31.86 8.40 3.58
N VAL A 355 30.68 8.05 3.04
CA VAL A 355 30.22 8.45 1.70
C VAL A 355 29.18 9.57 1.78
N TYR A 356 28.15 9.40 2.61
CA TYR A 356 27.07 10.38 2.73
C TYR A 356 27.47 11.57 3.58
N GLN A 357 28.32 12.42 3.00
CA GLN A 357 28.76 13.67 3.61
C GLN A 357 27.68 14.75 3.43
N ARG A 358 27.47 15.56 4.48
CA ARG A 358 26.44 16.62 4.49
C ARG A 358 26.48 17.56 3.28
N SER A 359 27.67 17.90 2.77
CA SER A 359 27.83 18.84 1.66
C SER A 359 27.37 18.29 0.30
N VAL A 360 27.31 16.96 0.15
CA VAL A 360 26.96 16.29 -1.11
C VAL A 360 25.60 15.60 -1.00
N PHE A 361 25.36 14.93 0.13
CA PHE A 361 24.16 14.13 0.40
C PHE A 361 23.48 14.59 1.70
N PRO A 362 23.00 15.85 1.78
CA PRO A 362 22.51 16.42 3.03
C PRO A 362 21.37 15.62 3.65
N TYR A 363 20.43 15.10 2.85
CA TYR A 363 19.27 14.36 3.35
C TYR A 363 19.64 12.96 3.84
N GLN A 364 20.49 12.22 3.10
CA GLN A 364 20.97 10.91 3.52
C GLN A 364 21.84 11.02 4.78
N TRP A 365 22.72 12.02 4.83
CA TRP A 365 23.50 12.33 6.02
C TRP A 365 22.58 12.61 7.22
N ALA A 366 21.56 13.45 7.05
CA ALA A 366 20.61 13.77 8.12
C ALA A 366 19.78 12.55 8.58
N ALA A 367 19.42 11.65 7.65
CA ALA A 367 18.75 10.39 8.00
C ALA A 367 19.63 9.51 8.89
N ILE A 368 20.93 9.41 8.58
CA ILE A 368 21.86 8.67 9.41
C ILE A 368 22.08 9.34 10.76
N GLN A 369 22.16 10.68 10.82
CA GLN A 369 22.24 11.40 12.09
C GLN A 369 21.00 11.16 12.96
N TYR A 370 19.81 11.20 12.38
CA TYR A 370 18.57 10.83 13.07
C TYR A 370 18.62 9.39 13.61
N ASN A 371 19.08 8.44 12.79
CA ASN A 371 19.21 7.04 13.17
C ASN A 371 20.24 6.81 14.29
N LEU A 372 21.40 7.48 14.23
CA LEU A 372 22.39 7.49 15.31
C LEU A 372 21.79 8.05 16.59
N GLY A 373 21.00 9.14 16.50
CA GLY A 373 20.23 9.66 17.62
C GLY A 373 19.39 8.59 18.30
N ASN A 374 18.62 7.84 17.52
CA ASN A 374 17.78 6.76 18.04
C ASN A 374 18.61 5.64 18.67
N VAL A 375 19.70 5.20 18.04
CA VAL A 375 20.54 4.13 18.59
C VAL A 375 21.22 4.54 19.89
N TYR A 376 21.75 5.76 19.99
CA TYR A 376 22.37 6.22 21.23
C TYR A 376 21.36 6.41 22.37
N CYS A 377 20.09 6.71 22.09
CA CYS A 377 19.04 6.66 23.12
C CYS A 377 18.85 5.24 23.69
N ASP A 378 18.90 4.22 22.82
CA ASP A 378 18.65 2.82 23.17
C ASP A 378 19.92 2.12 23.71
N ARG A 379 21.11 2.68 23.44
CA ARG A 379 22.42 2.10 23.76
C ARG A 379 22.61 1.95 25.27
N VAL A 380 22.79 0.69 25.69
CA VAL A 380 23.04 0.30 27.09
C VAL A 380 24.51 0.30 27.46
N ALA A 381 25.42 0.14 26.48
CA ALA A 381 26.85 0.18 26.71
C ALA A 381 27.35 1.63 26.92
N GLY A 382 28.42 1.78 27.70
CA GLY A 382 29.02 3.08 28.01
C GLY A 382 28.28 3.89 29.09
N ASP A 383 28.64 5.16 29.24
CA ASP A 383 27.98 6.07 30.17
C ASP A 383 26.63 6.52 29.59
N LYS A 384 25.54 6.22 30.28
CA LYS A 384 24.19 6.58 29.83
C LYS A 384 24.02 8.10 29.67
N ALA A 385 24.68 8.89 30.51
CA ALA A 385 24.58 10.34 30.41
C ALA A 385 25.29 10.87 29.15
N GLU A 386 26.45 10.32 28.81
CA GLU A 386 27.15 10.60 27.55
C GLU A 386 26.36 10.15 26.32
N ASN A 387 25.78 8.93 26.33
CA ASN A 387 24.93 8.45 25.24
C ASN A 387 23.77 9.42 24.94
N MET A 388 23.14 9.99 25.97
CA MET A 388 22.07 10.98 25.81
C MET A 388 22.57 12.29 25.17
N GLU A 389 23.79 12.75 25.52
CA GLU A 389 24.37 13.94 24.87
C GLU A 389 24.71 13.66 23.40
N ILE A 390 25.24 12.48 23.08
CA ILE A 390 25.50 12.09 21.69
C ILE A 390 24.19 12.02 20.91
N ALA A 391 23.13 11.42 21.48
CA ALA A 391 21.83 11.38 20.83
C ALA A 391 21.29 12.79 20.53
N ILE A 392 21.36 13.71 21.49
CA ILE A 392 20.97 15.12 21.32
C ILE A 392 21.78 15.78 20.19
N LEU A 393 23.11 15.57 20.16
CA LEU A 393 23.96 16.11 19.10
C LEU A 393 23.55 15.58 17.73
N SER A 394 23.30 14.28 17.60
CA SER A 394 22.90 13.66 16.33
C SER A 394 21.52 14.13 15.85
N TYR A 395 20.52 14.27 16.75
CA TYR A 395 19.23 14.84 16.35
C TYR A 395 19.34 16.31 15.94
N ASN A 396 20.11 17.13 16.67
CA ASN A 396 20.34 18.52 16.28
C ASN A 396 21.02 18.60 14.91
N ALA A 397 22.01 17.74 14.64
CA ALA A 397 22.66 17.64 13.35
C ALA A 397 21.65 17.32 12.23
N ALA A 398 20.75 16.35 12.44
CA ALA A 398 19.67 16.07 11.49
C ALA A 398 18.75 17.28 11.25
N LEU A 399 18.40 18.04 12.31
CA LEU A 399 17.57 19.24 12.26
C LEU A 399 18.24 20.45 11.59
N GLU A 400 19.56 20.41 11.33
CA GLU A 400 20.20 21.43 10.50
C GLU A 400 19.82 21.29 9.01
N VAL A 401 19.43 20.08 8.58
CA VAL A 401 18.99 19.79 7.21
C VAL A 401 17.49 19.66 7.14
N TYR A 402 16.90 18.90 8.07
CA TYR A 402 15.46 18.76 8.14
C TYR A 402 14.86 20.10 8.55
N GLN A 403 13.97 20.63 7.72
CA GLN A 403 13.29 21.90 7.96
C GLN A 403 11.78 21.69 7.87
N PRO A 404 10.98 22.36 8.71
CA PRO A 404 9.54 22.12 8.81
C PRO A 404 8.77 22.45 7.52
N ASN A 405 9.35 23.25 6.62
CA ASN A 405 8.76 23.62 5.33
C ASN A 405 9.26 22.77 4.14
N LEU A 406 10.28 21.93 4.34
CA LEU A 406 10.88 21.11 3.27
C LEU A 406 10.61 19.62 3.47
N VAL A 407 10.85 19.13 4.69
CA VAL A 407 10.67 17.73 5.09
C VAL A 407 9.97 17.65 6.46
N PRO A 408 8.73 18.17 6.55
CA PRO A 408 8.01 18.37 7.81
C PRO A 408 7.85 17.09 8.63
N GLN A 409 7.58 15.96 8.00
CA GLN A 409 7.35 14.70 8.71
C GLN A 409 8.64 14.24 9.42
N GLN A 410 9.77 14.24 8.71
CA GLN A 410 11.08 13.90 9.25
C GLN A 410 11.50 14.89 10.33
N TRP A 411 11.26 16.19 10.11
CA TRP A 411 11.54 17.22 11.10
C TRP A 411 10.73 17.03 12.39
N ALA A 412 9.42 16.82 12.28
CA ALA A 412 8.54 16.64 13.44
C ALA A 412 8.88 15.37 14.22
N MET A 413 9.19 14.27 13.52
CA MET A 413 9.63 13.02 14.14
C MET A 413 10.97 13.20 14.87
N THR A 414 11.91 13.93 14.27
CA THR A 414 13.21 14.24 14.89
C THR A 414 13.04 15.12 16.13
N GLN A 415 12.17 16.15 16.07
CA GLN A 415 11.83 16.98 17.22
C GLN A 415 11.19 16.16 18.34
N TYR A 416 10.26 15.27 18.00
CA TYR A 416 9.62 14.39 18.98
C TYR A 416 10.64 13.50 19.72
N ASN A 417 11.54 12.86 18.99
CA ASN A 417 12.58 12.00 19.58
C ASN A 417 13.63 12.81 20.37
N LEU A 418 13.98 14.01 19.90
CA LEU A 418 14.81 14.94 20.65
C LEU A 418 14.16 15.34 21.98
N GLY A 419 12.84 15.61 21.97
CA GLY A 419 12.08 15.89 23.19
C GLY A 419 12.09 14.72 24.18
N ASN A 420 11.89 13.49 23.68
CA ASN A 420 12.02 12.28 24.49
C ASN A 420 13.41 12.14 25.11
N THR A 421 14.45 12.52 24.36
CA THR A 421 15.84 12.47 24.82
C THR A 421 16.10 13.50 25.90
N TYR A 422 15.64 14.74 25.73
CA TYR A 422 15.74 15.77 26.77
C TYR A 422 15.00 15.39 28.05
N LYS A 423 13.82 14.77 27.94
CA LYS A 423 13.08 14.24 29.09
C LYS A 423 13.87 13.18 29.88
N GLN A 424 14.68 12.38 29.20
CA GLN A 424 15.51 11.33 29.80
C GLN A 424 16.95 11.78 30.13
N ARG A 425 17.34 12.99 29.73
CA ARG A 425 18.69 13.53 29.88
C ARG A 425 19.08 13.64 31.35
N ILE A 426 20.23 13.07 31.68
CA ILE A 426 20.75 13.00 33.06
C ILE A 426 21.52 14.26 33.45
N ARG A 427 22.23 14.88 32.51
CA ARG A 427 23.04 16.09 32.75
C ARG A 427 22.18 17.36 32.73
N GLY A 428 22.62 18.37 33.47
CA GLY A 428 21.97 19.68 33.53
C GLY A 428 20.82 19.76 34.54
N ASP A 429 20.15 20.91 34.56
CA ASP A 429 18.98 21.11 35.42
C ASP A 429 17.75 20.38 34.87
N LYS A 430 17.04 19.67 35.75
CA LYS A 430 15.88 18.86 35.37
C LYS A 430 14.75 19.71 34.78
N ASN A 431 14.51 20.91 35.32
CA ASN A 431 13.43 21.76 34.82
C ASN A 431 13.79 22.37 33.46
N GLU A 432 15.07 22.72 33.24
CA GLU A 432 15.55 23.14 31.93
C GLU A 432 15.41 22.02 30.89
N ASN A 433 15.76 20.79 31.24
CA ASN A 433 15.61 19.64 30.36
C ASN A 433 14.13 19.39 29.99
N LEU A 434 13.21 19.49 30.96
CA LEU A 434 11.78 19.37 30.70
C LEU A 434 11.26 20.51 29.80
N ARG A 435 11.73 21.74 30.01
CA ARG A 435 11.35 22.87 29.15
C ARG A 435 11.78 22.66 27.70
N LYS A 436 13.01 22.18 27.47
CA LYS A 436 13.48 21.83 26.12
C LYS A 436 12.67 20.69 25.50
N ALA A 437 12.29 19.70 26.31
CA ALA A 437 11.41 18.64 25.85
C ALA A 437 10.05 19.18 25.41
N ASP A 438 9.43 20.06 26.19
CA ASP A 438 8.15 20.71 25.85
C ASP A 438 8.26 21.55 24.58
N GLU A 439 9.33 22.32 24.41
CA GLU A 439 9.61 23.08 23.18
C GLU A 439 9.66 22.17 21.95
N CYS A 440 10.39 21.05 22.04
CA CYS A 440 10.47 20.04 20.98
C CYS A 440 9.11 19.40 20.68
N TYR A 441 8.33 19.04 21.70
CA TYR A 441 7.00 18.45 21.51
C TYR A 441 6.02 19.44 20.88
N LEU A 442 6.05 20.71 21.30
CA LEU A 442 5.22 21.77 20.70
C LEU A 442 5.59 21.99 19.23
N ALA A 443 6.88 22.00 18.92
CA ALA A 443 7.39 22.05 17.55
C ALA A 443 6.83 20.91 16.69
N ALA A 444 7.00 19.65 17.12
CA ALA A 444 6.47 18.49 16.40
C ALA A 444 4.93 18.53 16.25
N MET A 445 4.23 18.89 17.32
CA MET A 445 2.77 18.97 17.33
C MET A 445 2.25 20.03 16.35
N ASN A 446 2.89 21.20 16.25
CA ASN A 446 2.46 22.25 15.33
C ASN A 446 2.53 21.79 13.86
N VAL A 447 3.53 20.98 13.52
CA VAL A 447 3.58 20.36 12.19
C VAL A 447 2.46 19.35 12.03
N TYR A 448 2.29 18.40 12.95
CA TYR A 448 1.23 17.39 12.83
C TYR A 448 -0.18 18.00 12.83
N LYS A 449 -0.40 19.12 13.52
CA LYS A 449 -1.65 19.89 13.46
C LYS A 449 -1.89 20.49 12.09
N ARG A 450 -0.90 21.15 11.48
CA ARG A 450 -1.02 21.67 10.09
C ARG A 450 -1.30 20.57 9.06
N TYR A 451 -0.87 19.34 9.33
CA TYR A 451 -1.19 18.17 8.50
C TYR A 451 -2.55 17.55 8.77
N ARG A 452 -3.16 17.86 9.93
CA ARG A 452 -4.48 17.36 10.34
C ARG A 452 -5.59 18.38 10.08
N ASP A 453 -5.26 19.68 10.15
CA ASP A 453 -6.09 20.85 9.94
C ASP A 453 -5.36 21.78 8.95
N PRO A 454 -5.45 21.57 7.61
CA PRO A 454 -4.68 22.31 6.61
C PRO A 454 -5.15 23.77 6.36
N GLU A 455 -6.02 24.33 7.22
CA GLU A 455 -6.75 25.59 7.00
C GLU A 455 -6.24 26.83 7.79
N GLU A 456 -4.98 26.85 8.26
CA GLU A 456 -4.30 28.08 8.76
C GLU A 456 -3.15 28.51 7.83
#